data_AF-A0A7S1M1M7-F1
#
_entry.id   AF-A0A7S1M1M7-F1
#
_cell.length_a   1.000
_cell.length_b   1.000
_cell.length_c   1.000
_cell.angle_alpha   90.00
_cell.angle_beta   90.00
_cell.angle_gamma   90.00
#
_symmetry.space_group_name_H-M   'P 1'
#
loop_
_entity.id
_entity.type
_entity.pdbx_description
1 polymer ?
#
loop_
_entity_poly.entity_id
_entity_poly.type
_entity_poly.pdbx_seq_one_letter_code
_entity_poly.pdbx_strand_id
1 'polypeptide(L)'
;AAESQALNSTAPHLTEAAEVPDVLSWTQVPNATTVLSRSRAEKSRELLAGSAATPYFHLTNASYEVQGATVQEHTLMASTGTSAWLMFFIGLFLPLAGYVVYVLLGWCCARSLGKAIEFAIETYDTATLGVDVEIGKLLVNPFQGVITVDGLTIDNPKGYKSEYLLSAKAVHIDFDMGSLIFSGFTHVLVEKIAVRRVDIIYEKTWSSSNVHDVLAFLDGDHEDKKDKDEKKEEEL
;
A
#
# COMPACT_ATOMS: atom_id res chain seq x y z
N ALA A 1 33.33 1.47 -47.97
CA ALA A 1 32.47 2.08 -49.01
C ALA A 1 31.11 1.39 -48.97
N ALA A 2 30.13 2.01 -48.31
CA ALA A 2 28.70 1.69 -48.44
C ALA A 2 27.94 2.94 -47.97
N GLU A 3 27.99 3.93 -48.86
CA GLU A 3 27.22 5.16 -48.90
C GLU A 3 25.75 4.81 -49.18
N SER A 4 24.82 5.35 -48.38
CA SER A 4 23.86 6.39 -48.77
C SER A 4 22.78 5.90 -49.76
N GLN A 5 21.56 5.67 -49.29
CA GLN A 5 20.48 6.67 -49.16
C GLN A 5 19.63 6.85 -50.43
N ALA A 6 18.33 6.93 -50.14
CA ALA A 6 17.34 7.82 -50.73
C ALA A 6 16.45 7.28 -51.86
N LEU A 7 15.15 7.39 -51.56
CA LEU A 7 14.06 7.99 -52.35
C LEU A 7 12.83 7.07 -52.31
N ASN A 8 11.60 7.53 -52.09
CA ASN A 8 11.03 8.84 -51.75
C ASN A 8 9.52 8.62 -51.56
N SER A 9 8.89 9.54 -50.83
CA SER A 9 7.56 10.10 -51.14
C SER A 9 6.35 9.15 -51.25
N THR A 10 5.34 9.34 -50.40
CA THR A 10 4.17 10.23 -50.69
C THR A 10 3.04 9.93 -49.71
N ALA A 11 2.59 10.95 -48.98
CA ALA A 11 1.34 10.96 -48.20
C ALA A 11 0.10 10.90 -49.11
N PRO A 12 -1.06 10.50 -48.58
CA PRO A 12 -2.09 11.51 -48.25
C PRO A 12 -2.70 11.22 -46.86
N HIS A 13 -2.80 12.16 -45.92
CA HIS A 13 -3.70 13.33 -45.82
C HIS A 13 -5.21 12.98 -45.76
N LEU A 14 -5.69 12.93 -44.51
CA LEU A 14 -7.05 13.20 -43.96
C LEU A 14 -8.21 12.34 -44.52
N THR A 15 -9.11 11.79 -43.71
CA THR A 15 -10.05 12.48 -42.81
C THR A 15 -10.76 11.41 -42.00
N GLU A 16 -10.76 11.46 -40.67
CA GLU A 16 -11.97 11.16 -39.89
C GLU A 16 -11.78 11.70 -38.46
N ALA A 17 -12.49 12.79 -38.19
CA ALA A 17 -12.61 13.38 -36.87
C ALA A 17 -13.53 12.49 -36.03
N ALA A 18 -12.94 11.73 -35.09
CA ALA A 18 -13.69 11.14 -34.00
C ALA A 18 -13.83 12.20 -32.90
N GLU A 19 -15.01 12.82 -32.86
CA GLU A 19 -15.45 13.75 -31.83
C GLU A 19 -15.26 13.14 -30.43
N VAL A 20 -14.56 13.91 -29.59
CA VAL A 20 -14.53 13.74 -28.14
C VAL A 20 -15.84 14.31 -27.61
N PRO A 21 -16.76 13.52 -27.03
CA PRO A 21 -17.94 14.09 -26.42
C PRO A 21 -17.57 14.84 -25.14
N ASP A 22 -18.12 16.04 -25.12
CA ASP A 22 -17.95 17.13 -24.18
C ASP A 22 -18.22 16.74 -22.72
N VAL A 23 -17.52 17.44 -21.84
CA VAL A 23 -17.64 17.38 -20.39
C VAL A 23 -19.02 17.88 -19.98
N LEU A 24 -19.94 16.94 -19.74
CA LEU A 24 -21.26 17.24 -19.19
C LEU A 24 -21.17 17.54 -17.69
N SER A 25 -21.41 18.81 -17.38
CA SER A 25 -21.68 19.36 -16.06
C SER A 25 -22.80 18.61 -15.35
N TRP A 26 -22.48 17.96 -14.24
CA TRP A 26 -23.47 17.41 -13.31
C TRP A 26 -24.10 18.53 -12.47
N THR A 27 -24.95 19.32 -13.09
CA THR A 27 -25.89 20.21 -12.38
C THR A 27 -27.21 20.20 -13.13
N GLN A 28 -28.14 19.36 -12.68
CA GLN A 28 -29.59 19.59 -12.60
C GLN A 28 -30.30 18.25 -12.46
N VAL A 29 -30.43 17.77 -11.21
CA VAL A 29 -31.48 16.81 -10.85
C VAL A 29 -32.71 17.66 -10.49
N PRO A 30 -33.82 17.62 -11.23
CA PRO A 30 -35.04 18.29 -10.81
C PRO A 30 -35.62 17.56 -9.59
N ASN A 31 -35.76 18.29 -8.49
CA ASN A 31 -36.42 17.82 -7.28
C ASN A 31 -37.86 17.39 -7.59
N ALA A 32 -38.20 16.17 -7.17
CA ALA A 32 -39.50 15.52 -7.36
C ALA A 32 -40.67 16.16 -6.56
N THR A 33 -40.55 17.43 -6.17
CA THR A 33 -41.54 18.14 -5.34
C THR A 33 -42.32 19.20 -6.12
N THR A 34 -42.05 19.38 -7.42
CA THR A 34 -42.58 20.50 -8.21
C THR A 34 -43.69 20.12 -9.20
N VAL A 35 -44.15 18.86 -9.22
CA VAL A 35 -45.17 18.37 -10.18
C VAL A 35 -46.55 18.10 -9.53
N LEU A 36 -46.70 18.25 -8.21
CA LEU A 36 -47.99 17.98 -7.54
C LEU A 36 -48.79 19.22 -7.09
N SER A 37 -48.35 20.44 -7.42
CA SER A 37 -49.07 21.68 -7.04
C SER A 37 -49.92 22.31 -8.14
N ARG A 38 -49.90 21.79 -9.38
CA ARG A 38 -50.72 22.34 -10.49
C ARG A 38 -52.01 21.57 -10.80
N SER A 39 -52.23 20.38 -10.23
CA SER A 39 -53.44 19.59 -10.50
C SER A 39 -54.66 19.93 -9.63
N ARG A 40 -54.55 20.85 -8.65
CA ARG A 40 -55.64 21.17 -7.70
C ARG A 40 -56.15 22.61 -7.77
N ALA A 41 -55.59 23.44 -8.66
CA ALA A 41 -56.00 24.84 -8.82
C ALA A 41 -56.97 25.09 -9.99
N GLU A 42 -57.16 24.12 -10.88
CA GLU A 42 -58.05 24.28 -12.06
C GLU A 42 -59.42 23.60 -11.91
N LYS A 43 -59.63 22.78 -10.87
CA LYS A 43 -60.89 22.03 -10.68
C LYS A 43 -61.92 22.67 -9.73
N SER A 44 -61.67 23.90 -9.27
CA SER A 44 -62.57 24.64 -8.37
C SER A 44 -63.19 25.88 -9.00
N ARG A 45 -62.96 26.13 -10.31
CA ARG A 45 -63.50 27.29 -11.04
C ARG A 45 -64.77 27.03 -11.85
N GLU A 46 -65.33 25.82 -11.81
CA GLU A 46 -66.57 25.49 -12.56
C GLU A 46 -67.82 25.27 -11.69
N LEU A 47 -67.77 25.52 -10.37
CA LEU A 47 -68.91 25.25 -9.46
C LEU A 47 -69.59 26.49 -8.86
N LEU A 48 -69.31 27.70 -9.36
CA LEU A 48 -69.94 28.94 -8.87
C LEU A 48 -70.37 29.89 -10.01
N ALA A 49 -71.06 29.34 -11.01
CA ALA A 49 -71.84 30.13 -11.96
C ALA A 49 -73.30 29.67 -11.88
N GLY A 50 -74.03 30.13 -10.88
CA GLY A 50 -75.44 29.79 -10.76
C GLY A 50 -76.12 30.41 -9.54
N SER A 51 -77.00 31.36 -9.84
CA SER A 51 -78.14 31.78 -9.02
C SER A 51 -77.93 32.92 -8.02
N ALA A 52 -78.46 34.07 -8.44
CA ALA A 52 -78.77 35.23 -7.64
C ALA A 52 -79.84 34.95 -6.57
N ALA A 53 -79.67 35.57 -5.38
CA ALA A 53 -80.76 36.14 -4.57
C ALA A 53 -80.17 36.85 -3.33
N THR A 54 -80.30 38.18 -3.27
CA THR A 54 -80.35 39.01 -2.04
C THR A 54 -81.67 38.75 -1.29
N PRO A 55 -81.92 39.18 -0.01
CA PRO A 55 -81.35 40.34 0.69
C PRO A 55 -81.08 40.22 2.23
N TYR A 56 -80.39 41.26 2.75
CA TYR A 56 -80.42 41.86 4.10
C TYR A 56 -80.71 40.98 5.34
N PHE A 57 -79.82 41.00 6.35
CA PHE A 57 -80.20 41.24 7.74
C PHE A 57 -78.96 41.56 8.64
N HIS A 58 -78.99 42.76 9.22
CA HIS A 58 -78.51 43.21 10.54
C HIS A 58 -77.01 43.15 10.95
N LEU A 59 -76.50 44.37 11.20
CA LEU A 59 -75.31 44.70 11.97
C LEU A 59 -75.38 44.14 13.39
N THR A 60 -74.40 43.32 13.76
CA THR A 60 -73.87 43.28 15.13
C THR A 60 -72.35 43.36 15.03
N ASN A 61 -71.80 44.45 15.58
CA ASN A 61 -70.37 44.69 15.63
C ASN A 61 -69.79 43.77 16.71
N ALA A 62 -69.52 42.52 16.36
CA ALA A 62 -68.66 41.65 17.16
C ALA A 62 -67.22 42.12 16.94
N SER A 63 -66.71 42.91 17.89
CA SER A 63 -65.30 43.16 18.07
C SER A 63 -64.60 41.83 18.32
N TYR A 64 -64.04 41.22 17.27
CA TYR A 64 -63.11 40.12 17.41
C TYR A 64 -61.75 40.72 17.76
N GLU A 65 -61.38 40.53 19.02
CA GLU A 65 -60.02 40.71 19.49
C GLU A 65 -59.15 39.75 18.67
N VAL A 66 -58.35 40.30 17.75
CA VAL A 66 -57.37 39.53 16.98
C VAL A 66 -56.28 39.14 17.96
N GLN A 67 -56.52 38.05 18.68
CA GLN A 67 -55.53 37.39 19.49
C GLN A 67 -54.47 36.90 18.52
N GLY A 68 -53.33 37.57 18.54
CA GLY A 68 -52.22 37.36 17.62
C GLY A 68 -51.94 35.87 17.51
N ALA A 69 -52.32 35.30 16.36
CA ALA A 69 -51.80 34.02 15.94
C ALA A 69 -50.32 34.27 15.68
N THR A 70 -49.52 34.11 16.74
CA THR A 70 -48.10 33.86 16.62
C THR A 70 -48.01 32.67 15.69
N VAL A 71 -47.59 32.93 14.45
CA VAL A 71 -47.13 31.91 13.53
C VAL A 71 -46.08 31.15 14.33
N GLN A 72 -46.45 29.98 14.85
CA GLN A 72 -45.46 29.00 15.27
C GLN A 72 -44.71 28.68 13.99
N GLU A 73 -43.61 29.39 13.78
CA GLU A 73 -42.50 28.87 13.00
C GLU A 73 -42.15 27.56 13.68
N HIS A 74 -42.76 26.47 13.18
CA HIS A 74 -42.33 25.12 13.48
C HIS A 74 -40.89 25.07 13.05
N THR A 75 -40.04 25.28 14.05
CA THR A 75 -38.60 25.28 14.02
C THR A 75 -38.17 23.90 13.52
N LEU A 76 -38.14 23.72 12.20
CA LEU A 76 -37.35 22.69 11.53
C LEU A 76 -35.86 23.06 11.61
N MET A 77 -35.39 23.46 12.80
CA MET A 77 -33.97 23.42 13.11
C MET A 77 -33.75 22.04 13.70
N ALA A 78 -33.28 21.14 12.86
CA ALA A 78 -32.79 19.84 13.25
C ALA A 78 -31.82 20.03 14.43
N SER A 79 -32.31 19.75 15.63
CA SER A 79 -31.52 19.56 16.84
C SER A 79 -30.75 18.25 16.68
N THR A 80 -29.66 18.27 15.90
CA THR A 80 -28.57 17.32 16.12
C THR A 80 -27.82 17.82 17.33
N GLY A 81 -28.36 17.50 18.51
CA GLY A 81 -27.73 17.72 19.81
C GLY A 81 -26.56 16.77 20.03
N THR A 82 -25.58 16.74 19.12
CA THR A 82 -24.26 16.24 19.46
C THR A 82 -23.65 17.30 20.38
N SER A 83 -23.53 16.96 21.66
CA SER A 83 -22.98 17.88 22.66
C SER A 83 -21.62 18.39 22.18
N ALA A 84 -21.34 19.70 22.28
CA ALA A 84 -20.07 20.29 21.87
C ALA A 84 -18.84 19.53 22.45
N TRP A 85 -19.05 18.92 23.61
CA TRP A 85 -18.16 17.95 24.26
C TRP A 85 -17.77 16.76 23.38
N LEU A 86 -18.72 16.14 22.68
CA LEU A 86 -18.47 15.03 21.76
C LEU A 86 -17.53 15.43 20.62
N MET A 87 -17.70 16.63 20.06
CA MET A 87 -16.83 17.14 19.00
C MET A 87 -15.41 17.43 19.51
N PHE A 88 -15.27 17.94 20.73
CA PHE A 88 -13.97 18.14 21.37
C PHE A 88 -13.24 16.82 21.62
N PHE A 89 -13.95 15.82 22.14
CA PHE A 89 -13.38 14.49 22.36
C PHE A 89 -13.02 13.79 21.04
N ILE A 90 -13.86 13.88 20.01
CA ILE A 90 -13.53 13.35 18.68
C ILE A 90 -12.28 14.05 18.12
N GLY A 91 -12.19 15.38 18.22
CA GLY A 91 -11.04 16.15 17.75
C GLY A 91 -9.73 15.83 18.47
N LEU A 92 -9.77 15.35 19.72
CA LEU A 92 -8.59 14.95 20.50
C LEU A 92 -8.25 13.46 20.34
N PHE A 93 -9.25 12.59 20.45
CA PHE A 93 -9.04 11.14 20.48
C PHE A 93 -8.85 10.54 19.09
N LEU A 94 -9.49 11.07 18.05
CA LEU A 94 -9.31 10.58 16.68
C LEU A 94 -7.85 10.71 16.19
N PRO A 95 -7.18 11.88 16.30
CA PRO A 95 -5.78 11.99 15.91
C PRO A 95 -4.85 11.20 16.84
N LEU A 96 -5.16 11.13 18.14
CA LEU A 96 -4.40 10.31 19.08
C LEU A 96 -4.45 8.83 18.72
N ALA A 97 -5.65 8.31 18.41
CA ALA A 97 -5.83 6.94 17.95
C ALA A 97 -5.09 6.69 16.63
N GLY A 98 -5.19 7.63 15.68
CA GLY A 98 -4.42 7.56 14.43
C GLY A 98 -2.91 7.52 14.65
N TYR A 99 -2.39 8.33 15.57
CA TYR A 99 -0.97 8.34 15.94
C TYR A 99 -0.55 7.01 16.59
N VAL A 100 -1.35 6.48 17.51
CA VAL A 100 -1.09 5.18 18.15
C VAL A 100 -1.05 4.08 17.09
N VAL A 101 -2.00 4.06 16.16
CA VAL A 101 -2.00 3.09 15.04
C VAL A 101 -0.77 3.26 14.17
N TYR A 102 -0.36 4.49 13.84
CA TYR A 102 0.85 4.77 13.06
C TYR A 102 2.12 4.21 13.75
N VAL A 103 2.27 4.45 15.06
CA VAL A 103 3.40 3.93 15.84
C VAL A 103 3.38 2.40 15.90
N LEU A 104 2.20 1.80 16.13
CA LEU A 104 2.04 0.34 16.14
C LEU A 104 2.37 -0.29 14.79
N LEU A 105 1.93 0.33 13.69
CA LEU A 105 2.22 -0.13 12.33
C LEU A 105 3.73 -0.13 12.08
N GLY A 106 4.41 0.97 12.39
CA GLY A 106 5.86 1.07 12.24
C GLY A 106 6.62 0.04 13.11
N TRP A 107 6.15 -0.18 14.35
CA TRP A 107 6.74 -1.19 15.24
C TRP A 107 6.55 -2.61 14.72
N CYS A 108 5.36 -2.95 14.21
CA CYS A 108 5.09 -4.24 13.58
C CYS A 108 5.95 -4.46 12.32
N CYS A 109 6.06 -3.46 11.43
CA CYS A 109 6.94 -3.52 10.26
C CYS A 109 8.38 -3.85 10.67
N ALA A 110 8.92 -3.10 11.64
CA ALA A 110 10.29 -3.27 12.10
C ALA A 110 10.53 -4.67 12.70
N ARG A 111 9.56 -5.20 13.44
CA ARG A 111 9.65 -6.53 14.04
C ARG A 111 9.61 -7.64 12.97
N SER A 112 8.73 -7.55 11.98
CA SER A 112 8.65 -8.52 10.89
C SER A 112 9.90 -8.52 10.01
N LEU A 113 10.47 -7.34 9.73
CA LEU A 113 11.74 -7.26 9.00
C LEU A 113 12.92 -7.79 9.80
N GLY A 114 12.96 -7.51 11.11
CA GLY A 114 13.97 -8.09 12.00
C GLY A 114 13.93 -9.62 11.99
N LYS A 115 12.74 -10.20 12.06
CA LYS A 115 12.51 -11.65 11.91
C LYS A 115 12.97 -12.19 10.56
N ALA A 116 12.72 -11.47 9.48
CA ALA A 116 13.15 -11.88 8.14
C ALA A 116 14.68 -11.86 8.00
N ILE A 117 15.34 -10.87 8.60
CA ILE A 117 16.81 -10.81 8.66
C ILE A 117 17.36 -11.94 9.51
N GLU A 118 16.80 -12.16 10.69
CA GLU A 118 17.19 -13.25 11.60
C GLU A 118 17.12 -14.59 10.88
N PHE A 119 16.00 -14.88 10.21
CA PHE A 119 15.83 -16.10 9.42
C PHE A 119 16.82 -16.20 8.25
N ALA A 120 17.07 -15.09 7.55
CA ALA A 120 18.05 -15.07 6.46
C ALA A 120 19.46 -15.35 6.99
N ILE A 121 19.87 -14.72 8.09
CA ILE A 121 21.16 -14.96 8.72
C ILE A 121 21.25 -16.41 9.19
N GLU A 122 20.25 -16.92 9.91
CA GLU A 122 20.22 -18.32 10.36
C GLU A 122 20.33 -19.31 9.20
N THR A 123 19.72 -19.02 8.04
CA THR A 123 19.78 -19.87 6.85
C THR A 123 21.15 -19.83 6.17
N TYR A 124 21.85 -18.70 6.25
CA TYR A 124 23.16 -18.49 5.65
C TYR A 124 24.30 -18.45 6.67
N ASP A 125 24.05 -18.95 7.89
CA ASP A 125 25.03 -18.93 8.97
C ASP A 125 26.12 -19.98 8.76
N THR A 126 27.24 -19.82 9.45
CA THR A 126 28.36 -20.75 9.47
C THR A 126 27.92 -22.17 9.84
N ALA A 127 26.88 -22.32 10.66
CA ALA A 127 26.30 -23.61 11.02
C ALA A 127 25.69 -24.37 9.82
N THR A 128 25.23 -23.64 8.79
CA THR A 128 24.55 -24.20 7.62
C THR A 128 25.47 -24.27 6.39
N LEU A 129 26.46 -23.38 6.28
CA LEU A 129 27.44 -23.38 5.19
C LEU A 129 28.76 -24.10 5.53
N GLY A 130 29.05 -24.30 6.81
CA GLY A 130 30.28 -24.96 7.29
C GLY A 130 31.54 -24.10 7.16
N VAL A 131 31.37 -22.84 6.72
CA VAL A 131 32.42 -21.84 6.50
C VAL A 131 32.01 -20.51 7.11
N ASP A 132 32.98 -19.71 7.53
CA ASP A 132 32.69 -18.44 8.20
C ASP A 132 32.07 -17.43 7.24
N VAL A 133 31.11 -16.65 7.73
CA VAL A 133 30.43 -15.62 6.96
C VAL A 133 30.59 -14.28 7.67
N GLU A 134 31.35 -13.39 7.04
CA GLU A 134 31.55 -12.04 7.53
C GLU A 134 30.55 -11.07 6.89
N ILE A 135 29.82 -10.35 7.73
CA ILE A 135 28.90 -9.28 7.32
C ILE A 135 29.42 -7.95 7.87
N GLY A 136 29.73 -7.02 6.96
CA GLY A 136 30.25 -5.71 7.30
C GLY A 136 29.21 -4.81 7.95
N LYS A 137 28.30 -4.23 7.15
CA LYS A 137 27.30 -3.28 7.64
C LYS A 137 25.90 -3.61 7.13
N LEU A 138 24.96 -3.71 8.06
CA LEU A 138 23.55 -3.91 7.77
C LEU A 138 22.78 -2.59 7.89
N LEU A 139 22.11 -2.19 6.81
CA LEU A 139 21.25 -1.02 6.73
C LEU A 139 19.82 -1.48 6.50
N VAL A 140 18.92 -1.13 7.42
CA VAL A 140 17.51 -1.56 7.37
C VAL A 140 16.63 -0.33 7.29
N ASN A 141 15.77 -0.27 6.27
CA ASN A 141 14.73 0.71 6.14
C ASN A 141 13.35 0.04 6.28
N PRO A 142 12.76 0.02 7.49
CA PRO A 142 11.50 -0.68 7.74
C PRO A 142 10.28 -0.04 7.10
N PHE A 143 10.35 1.25 6.74
CA PHE A 143 9.25 1.94 6.08
C PHE A 143 9.20 1.68 4.58
N GLN A 144 10.38 1.58 3.95
CA GLN A 144 10.49 1.22 2.54
C GLN A 144 10.51 -0.29 2.31
N GLY A 145 10.72 -1.09 3.36
CA GLY A 145 10.90 -2.53 3.20
C GLY A 145 12.22 -2.89 2.53
N VAL A 146 13.26 -2.07 2.69
CA VAL A 146 14.54 -2.28 2.00
C VAL A 146 15.62 -2.63 3.02
N ILE A 147 16.37 -3.69 2.73
CA ILE A 147 17.53 -4.13 3.50
C ILE A 147 18.75 -4.10 2.58
N THR A 148 19.82 -3.47 3.05
CA THR A 148 21.10 -3.40 2.34
C THR A 148 22.20 -3.94 3.23
N VAL A 149 22.93 -4.93 2.73
CA VAL A 149 24.11 -5.50 3.37
C VAL A 149 25.33 -5.01 2.60
N ASP A 150 26.16 -4.18 3.23
CA ASP A 150 27.43 -3.71 2.67
C ASP A 150 28.58 -4.59 3.17
N GLY A 151 29.28 -5.23 2.24
CA GLY A 151 30.38 -6.16 2.50
C GLY A 151 29.88 -7.48 3.06
N LEU A 152 29.63 -8.44 2.17
CA LEU A 152 29.39 -9.84 2.51
C LEU A 152 30.59 -10.64 2.02
N THR A 153 31.25 -11.37 2.91
CA THR A 153 32.34 -12.29 2.56
C THR A 153 32.02 -13.66 3.12
N ILE A 154 32.18 -14.68 2.30
CA ILE A 154 32.05 -16.09 2.66
C ILE A 154 33.44 -16.69 2.52
N ASP A 155 33.96 -17.23 3.62
CA ASP A 155 35.28 -17.80 3.68
C ASP A 155 35.38 -19.10 2.88
N ASN A 156 36.60 -19.43 2.49
CA ASN A 156 36.87 -20.68 1.80
C ASN A 156 36.84 -21.85 2.80
N PRO A 157 36.25 -23.01 2.45
CA PRO A 157 36.39 -24.19 3.28
C PRO A 157 37.87 -24.61 3.42
N LYS A 158 38.16 -25.43 4.43
CA LYS A 158 39.52 -25.95 4.66
C LYS A 158 40.03 -26.73 3.45
N GLY A 159 41.32 -26.57 3.13
CA GLY A 159 41.97 -27.31 2.04
C GLY A 159 42.13 -26.54 0.71
N TYR A 160 41.72 -25.28 0.68
CA TYR A 160 41.85 -24.39 -0.47
C TYR A 160 42.81 -23.23 -0.17
N LYS A 161 43.37 -22.60 -1.22
CA LYS A 161 44.46 -21.61 -1.05
C LYS A 161 43.96 -20.18 -0.92
N SER A 162 42.80 -19.88 -1.48
CA SER A 162 42.25 -18.52 -1.44
C SER A 162 41.61 -18.24 -0.10
N GLU A 163 41.63 -16.98 0.30
CA GLU A 163 41.12 -16.50 1.58
C GLU A 163 39.59 -16.63 1.66
N TYR A 164 38.89 -16.29 0.58
CA TYR A 164 37.43 -16.33 0.51
C TYR A 164 36.93 -17.12 -0.71
N LEU A 165 35.74 -17.70 -0.58
CA LEU A 165 35.00 -18.32 -1.66
C LEU A 165 34.21 -17.28 -2.47
N LEU A 166 33.52 -16.39 -1.77
CA LEU A 166 32.65 -15.38 -2.35
C LEU A 166 32.78 -14.07 -1.57
N SER A 167 32.94 -12.96 -2.28
CA SER A 167 32.84 -11.63 -1.70
C SER A 167 31.88 -10.78 -2.54
N ALA A 168 30.96 -10.09 -1.88
CA ALA A 168 30.01 -9.19 -2.51
C ALA A 168 30.05 -7.83 -1.82
N LYS A 169 30.20 -6.76 -2.61
CA LYS A 169 30.26 -5.41 -2.03
C LYS A 169 28.92 -4.99 -1.43
N ALA A 170 27.81 -5.28 -2.10
CA ALA A 170 26.49 -4.90 -1.61
C ALA A 170 25.42 -5.91 -2.01
N VAL A 171 24.58 -6.30 -1.06
CA VAL A 171 23.37 -7.09 -1.28
C VAL A 171 22.17 -6.20 -0.95
N HIS A 172 21.29 -5.99 -1.92
CA HIS A 172 20.03 -5.25 -1.73
C HIS A 172 18.86 -6.23 -1.79
N ILE A 173 18.02 -6.20 -0.76
CA ILE A 173 16.81 -6.99 -0.64
C ILE A 173 15.64 -6.02 -0.47
N ASP A 174 14.65 -6.14 -1.33
CA ASP A 174 13.44 -5.33 -1.36
C ASP A 174 12.23 -6.21 -1.04
N PHE A 175 11.42 -5.78 -0.09
CA PHE A 175 10.25 -6.50 0.40
C PHE A 175 8.98 -5.75 0.01
N ASP A 176 7.95 -6.49 -0.39
CA ASP A 176 6.65 -5.91 -0.72
C ASP A 176 5.92 -5.49 0.58
N MET A 177 6.04 -4.21 0.91
CA MET A 177 5.37 -3.61 2.07
C MET A 177 3.86 -3.57 1.94
N GLY A 178 3.32 -3.52 0.72
CA GLY A 178 1.88 -3.62 0.49
C GLY A 178 1.38 -4.98 0.97
N SER A 179 1.98 -6.05 0.46
CA SER A 179 1.66 -7.42 0.85
C SER A 179 1.87 -7.66 2.35
N LEU A 180 2.94 -7.09 2.94
CA LEU A 180 3.19 -7.21 4.38
C LEU A 180 2.11 -6.54 5.24
N ILE A 181 1.68 -5.34 4.88
CA ILE A 181 0.66 -4.59 5.65
C ILE A 181 -0.73 -5.20 5.45
N PHE A 182 -1.11 -5.52 4.20
CA PHE A 182 -2.44 -6.09 3.90
C PHE A 182 -2.62 -7.51 4.44
N SER A 183 -1.52 -8.26 4.63
CA SER A 183 -1.54 -9.57 5.29
C SER A 183 -1.52 -9.50 6.82
N GLY A 184 -1.50 -8.30 7.42
CA GLY A 184 -1.42 -8.13 8.86
C GLY A 184 -0.07 -8.58 9.44
N PHE A 185 1.04 -8.33 8.74
CA PHE A 185 2.41 -8.64 9.16
C PHE A 185 2.77 -10.13 9.26
N THR A 186 1.98 -10.99 8.63
CA THR A 186 2.18 -12.45 8.66
C THR A 186 2.91 -12.98 7.43
N HIS A 187 2.75 -12.33 6.28
CA HIS A 187 3.38 -12.75 5.03
C HIS A 187 4.45 -11.75 4.60
N VAL A 188 5.71 -12.19 4.62
CA VAL A 188 6.85 -11.42 4.12
C VAL A 188 7.15 -11.89 2.70
N LEU A 189 6.91 -11.03 1.71
CA LEU A 189 7.22 -11.31 0.31
C LEU A 189 8.45 -10.52 -0.12
N VAL A 190 9.45 -11.20 -0.67
CA VAL A 190 10.63 -10.56 -1.25
C VAL A 190 10.32 -10.21 -2.70
N GLU A 191 10.29 -8.93 -3.03
CA GLU A 191 10.05 -8.44 -4.39
C GLU A 191 11.31 -8.53 -5.24
N LYS A 192 12.47 -8.22 -4.65
CA LYS A 192 13.73 -8.18 -5.39
C LYS A 192 14.93 -8.50 -4.52
N ILE A 193 15.85 -9.28 -5.08
CA ILE A 193 17.20 -9.47 -4.54
C ILE A 193 18.19 -9.02 -5.62
N ALA A 194 19.10 -8.12 -5.27
CA ALA A 194 20.13 -7.62 -6.16
C ALA A 194 21.49 -7.61 -5.47
N VAL A 195 22.39 -8.46 -5.94
CA VAL A 195 23.78 -8.50 -5.47
C VAL A 195 24.66 -7.71 -6.42
N ARG A 196 25.53 -6.85 -5.89
CA ARG A 196 26.39 -5.96 -6.66
C ARG A 196 27.86 -6.23 -6.36
N ARG A 197 28.66 -6.22 -7.43
CA ARG A 197 30.11 -6.45 -7.40
C ARG A 197 30.43 -7.74 -6.63
N VAL A 198 29.95 -8.83 -7.20
CA VAL A 198 30.24 -10.17 -6.71
C VAL A 198 31.56 -10.61 -7.31
N ASP A 199 32.44 -11.11 -6.45
CA ASP A 199 33.67 -11.79 -6.78
C ASP A 199 33.59 -13.22 -6.23
N ILE A 200 33.88 -14.20 -7.07
CA ILE A 200 33.80 -15.62 -6.71
C ILE A 200 35.08 -16.28 -7.17
N ILE A 201 35.76 -16.92 -6.22
CA ILE A 201 36.98 -17.66 -6.51
C ILE A 201 36.62 -19.14 -6.58
N TYR A 202 36.70 -19.69 -7.78
CA TYR A 202 36.50 -21.12 -8.00
C TYR A 202 37.85 -21.85 -8.00
N GLU A 203 38.05 -22.73 -7.03
CA GLU A 203 39.22 -23.59 -6.92
C GLU A 203 38.83 -25.05 -7.06
N LYS A 204 39.60 -25.78 -7.88
CA LYS A 204 39.35 -27.19 -8.16
C LYS A 204 40.49 -28.04 -7.62
N THR A 205 40.14 -29.07 -6.86
CA THR A 205 41.07 -30.14 -6.45
C THR A 205 40.96 -31.32 -7.40
N TRP A 206 41.66 -32.42 -7.11
CA TRP A 206 41.63 -33.60 -7.97
C TRP A 206 40.24 -34.26 -8.02
N SER A 207 39.46 -34.18 -6.93
CA SER A 207 38.16 -34.84 -6.78
C SER A 207 36.99 -33.91 -6.44
N SER A 208 37.23 -32.66 -6.02
CA SER A 208 36.16 -31.71 -5.65
C SER A 208 36.49 -30.26 -6.05
N SER A 209 35.66 -29.32 -5.59
CA SER A 209 35.90 -27.88 -5.70
C SER A 209 35.35 -27.19 -4.47
N ASN A 210 35.85 -25.99 -4.17
CA ASN A 210 35.44 -25.25 -2.98
C ASN A 210 33.93 -24.95 -2.98
N VAL A 211 33.37 -24.57 -4.12
CA VAL A 211 31.91 -24.38 -4.30
C VAL A 211 31.16 -25.69 -4.04
N HIS A 212 31.66 -26.82 -4.54
CA HIS A 212 31.02 -28.12 -4.34
C HIS A 212 31.02 -28.53 -2.87
N ASP A 213 32.13 -28.32 -2.15
CA ASP A 213 32.25 -28.70 -0.75
C ASP A 213 31.30 -27.88 0.14
N VAL A 214 31.11 -26.59 -0.14
CA VAL A 214 30.11 -25.76 0.57
C VAL A 214 28.68 -26.19 0.24
N LEU A 215 28.38 -26.49 -1.03
CA LEU A 215 27.04 -26.98 -1.41
C LEU A 215 26.72 -28.35 -0.81
N ALA A 216 27.70 -29.25 -0.75
CA ALA A 216 27.54 -30.57 -0.12
C ALA A 216 27.25 -30.43 1.38
N PHE A 217 27.86 -29.45 2.05
CA PHE A 217 27.58 -29.15 3.45
C PHE A 217 26.15 -28.62 3.64
N LEU A 218 25.68 -27.75 2.73
CA LEU A 218 24.30 -27.23 2.73
C LEU A 218 23.25 -28.33 2.55
N ASP A 219 23.53 -29.33 1.72
CA ASP A 219 22.63 -30.46 1.44
C ASP A 219 22.59 -31.50 2.60
N GLY A 220 23.36 -31.30 3.67
CA GLY A 220 23.36 -32.13 4.87
C GLY A 220 24.26 -33.37 4.78
N ASP A 221 25.21 -33.40 3.85
CA ASP A 221 26.19 -34.47 3.69
C ASP A 221 27.33 -34.30 4.71
N HIS A 222 26.99 -34.35 6.00
CA HIS A 222 27.92 -34.21 7.12
C HIS A 222 28.79 -35.48 7.26
N GLU A 223 29.79 -35.65 6.40
CA GLU A 223 30.97 -36.45 6.75
C GLU A 223 31.99 -35.55 7.46
N ASP A 224 32.11 -35.74 8.78
CA ASP A 224 33.15 -35.18 9.64
C ASP A 224 34.56 -35.51 9.10
N LYS A 225 35.09 -34.63 8.25
CA LYS A 225 36.48 -34.70 7.76
C LYS A 225 37.48 -34.02 8.70
N LYS A 226 37.07 -33.57 9.89
CA LYS A 226 37.96 -32.85 10.82
C LYS A 226 39.06 -33.72 11.46
N ASP A 227 38.93 -35.06 11.45
CA ASP A 227 39.86 -35.95 12.16
C ASP A 227 40.89 -36.68 11.26
N LYS A 228 40.85 -36.51 9.93
CA LYS A 228 41.73 -37.27 9.02
C LYS A 228 43.02 -36.57 8.61
N ASP A 229 43.10 -35.25 8.75
CA ASP A 229 44.26 -34.49 8.30
C ASP A 229 45.29 -34.24 9.42
N GLU A 230 44.88 -34.08 10.68
CA GLU A 230 45.81 -34.01 11.82
C GLU A 230 46.55 -35.33 12.08
N LYS A 231 45.98 -36.47 11.69
CA LYS A 231 46.63 -37.78 11.88
C LYS A 231 47.68 -38.14 10.83
N LYS A 232 47.75 -37.41 9.70
CA LYS A 232 48.72 -37.70 8.63
C LYS A 232 50.02 -36.92 8.77
N GLU A 233 50.04 -35.83 9.53
CA GLU A 233 51.27 -35.06 9.81
C GLU A 233 52.07 -35.60 11.00
N GLU A 234 51.47 -36.40 11.88
CA GLU A 234 52.21 -37.10 12.96
C GLU A 234 52.79 -38.47 12.54
N GLU A 235 52.45 -38.99 11.35
CA GLU A 235 52.97 -40.28 10.82
C GLU A 235 54.02 -40.13 9.68
N LEU A 236 54.49 -38.90 9.40
CA LEU A 236 55.60 -38.61 8.46
C LEU A 236 56.83 -38.04 9.18
#